data_AF-A0A359E6P4-F1
#
_entry.id   AF-A0A359E6P4-F1
#
_cell.length_a   1.000
_cell.length_b   1.000
_cell.length_c   1.000
_cell.angle_alpha   90.00
_cell.angle_beta   90.00
_cell.angle_gamma   90.00
#
_symmetry.space_group_name_H-M   'P 1'
#
loop_
_entity.id
_entity.type
_entity.pdbx_description
1 polymer ?
#
loop_
_entity_poly.entity_id
_entity_poly.type
_entity_poly.pdbx_seq_one_letter_code
_entity_poly.pdbx_strand_id
1 'polypeptide(L)'
;MSSSTFFRTVISGFIATFAMAMIAFLLGGVGFPAIDIGYILTASFNYSLPGDPYHIIFGNLAYNVGGILLALIWVAFLQQRIPGKWIIQGLIYGVIITVAAGFIISPF
;
A
#
# COMPACT_ATOMS: atom_id res chain seq x y z
N MET A 1 -15.73 8.78 15.10
CA MET A 1 -14.88 7.56 15.06
C MET A 1 -14.15 7.47 16.39
N SER A 2 -14.16 6.33 17.07
CA SER A 2 -13.45 6.21 18.37
C SER A 2 -11.94 6.06 18.16
N SER A 3 -11.12 6.51 19.13
CA SER A 3 -9.67 6.34 19.08
C SER A 3 -9.25 4.87 18.94
N SER A 4 -10.00 3.95 19.57
CA SER A 4 -9.78 2.51 19.43
C SER A 4 -9.97 2.01 17.99
N THR A 5 -11.01 2.49 17.30
CA THR A 5 -11.24 2.17 15.89
C THR A 5 -10.12 2.69 15.01
N PHE A 6 -9.64 3.92 15.25
CA PHE A 6 -8.53 4.51 14.51
C PHE A 6 -7.25 3.67 14.61
N PHE A 7 -6.78 3.36 15.82
CA PHE A 7 -5.55 2.59 16.01
C PHE A 7 -5.66 1.18 15.42
N ARG A 8 -6.83 0.53 15.54
CA ARG A 8 -7.08 -0.76 14.89
C ARG A 8 -6.96 -0.66 13.37
N THR A 9 -7.49 0.39 12.76
CA THR A 9 -7.37 0.63 11.32
C THR A 9 -5.92 0.83 10.90
N VAL A 10 -5.16 1.66 11.62
CA VAL A 10 -3.74 1.91 11.31
C VAL A 10 -2.93 0.62 11.39
N ILE A 11 -3.09 -0.15 12.46
CA ILE A 11 -2.39 -1.43 12.65
C ILE A 11 -2.79 -2.43 11.55
N SER A 12 -4.08 -2.48 11.22
CA SER A 12 -4.58 -3.37 10.16
C SER A 12 -4.04 -3.00 8.79
N GLY A 13 -3.95 -1.70 8.48
CA GLY A 13 -3.32 -1.18 7.27
C GLY A 13 -1.85 -1.56 7.18
N PHE A 14 -1.10 -1.35 8.27
CA PHE A 14 0.31 -1.74 8.36
C PHE A 14 0.52 -3.24 8.12
N ILE A 15 -0.27 -4.11 8.78
CA ILE A 15 -0.20 -5.56 8.60
C ILE A 15 -0.55 -5.95 7.16
N ALA A 16 -1.57 -5.34 6.56
CA ALA A 16 -1.98 -5.63 5.19
C ALA A 16 -0.88 -5.24 4.18
N THR A 17 -0.24 -4.08 4.35
CA THR A 17 0.87 -3.64 3.50
C THR A 17 2.09 -4.53 3.67
N PHE A 18 2.40 -4.95 4.91
CA PHE A 18 3.47 -5.90 5.17
C PHE A 18 3.21 -7.27 4.51
N ALA A 19 1.99 -7.81 4.65
CA ALA A 19 1.61 -9.06 4.01
C ALA A 19 1.68 -8.97 2.48
N MET A 20 1.25 -7.85 1.89
CA MET A 20 1.38 -7.59 0.45
C MET A 20 2.86 -7.57 0.01
N ALA A 21 3.73 -6.91 0.78
CA ALA A 21 5.17 -6.91 0.51
C ALA A 21 5.79 -8.31 0.61
N MET A 22 5.39 -9.10 1.61
CA MET A 22 5.84 -10.49 1.75
C MET A 22 5.39 -11.36 0.58
N ILE A 23 4.13 -11.21 0.13
CA ILE A 23 3.61 -11.93 -1.05
C ILE A 23 4.38 -11.52 -2.31
N ALA A 24 4.64 -10.22 -2.51
CA ALA A 24 5.43 -9.73 -3.64
C ALA A 24 6.86 -10.31 -3.65
N PHE A 25 7.50 -10.38 -2.47
CA PHE A 25 8.81 -11.02 -2.31
C PHE A 25 8.76 -12.52 -2.63
N LEU A 26 7.73 -13.22 -2.16
CA LEU A 26 7.54 -14.65 -2.41
C LEU A 26 7.30 -14.94 -3.89
N LEU A 27 6.51 -14.11 -4.59
CA LEU A 27 6.29 -14.18 -6.03
C LEU A 27 7.59 -13.97 -6.82
N GLY A 28 8.46 -13.07 -6.34
CA GLY A 28 9.83 -12.92 -6.85
C GLY A 28 10.66 -14.21 -6.79
N GLY A 29 10.49 -15.00 -5.72
CA GLY A 29 11.14 -16.30 -5.56
C GLY A 29 10.64 -17.39 -6.52
N VAL A 30 9.47 -17.22 -7.14
CA VAL A 30 8.86 -18.16 -8.11
C VAL A 30 9.14 -17.74 -9.56
N GLY A 31 9.98 -16.71 -9.78
CA GLY A 31 10.41 -16.26 -11.10
C GLY A 31 9.52 -15.21 -11.75
N PHE A 32 8.52 -14.68 -11.02
CA PHE A 32 7.85 -13.45 -11.45
C PHE A 32 8.79 -12.25 -11.22
N PRO A 33 8.77 -11.23 -12.09
CA PRO A 33 9.55 -10.01 -11.86
C PRO A 33 9.11 -9.38 -10.53
N ALA A 34 10.02 -9.37 -9.56
CA ALA A 34 9.78 -8.73 -8.27
C ALA A 34 9.71 -7.21 -8.49
N ILE A 35 8.51 -6.63 -8.42
CA ILE A 35 8.32 -5.18 -8.49
C ILE A 35 8.65 -4.60 -7.11
N ASP A 36 9.84 -4.03 -6.97
CA ASP A 36 10.23 -3.30 -5.76
C ASP A 36 9.73 -1.85 -5.82
N ILE A 37 8.53 -1.64 -5.28
CA ILE A 37 7.89 -0.30 -5.25
C ILE A 37 8.71 0.67 -4.38
N GLY A 38 9.35 0.20 -3.32
CA GLY A 38 10.20 1.04 -2.48
C GLY A 38 11.40 1.58 -3.24
N TYR A 39 12.01 0.74 -4.08
CA TYR A 39 13.07 1.13 -5.00
C TYR A 39 12.57 2.12 -6.07
N ILE A 40 11.42 1.85 -6.70
CA ILE A 40 10.82 2.74 -7.70
C ILE A 40 10.54 4.14 -7.11
N LEU A 41 9.99 4.20 -5.89
CA LEU A 41 9.72 5.46 -5.20
C LEU A 41 11.03 6.20 -4.86
N THR A 42 12.04 5.48 -4.38
CA THR A 42 13.37 6.06 -4.09
C THR A 42 14.01 6.64 -5.35
N ALA A 43 13.97 5.91 -6.47
CA ALA A 43 14.48 6.38 -7.76
C ALA A 43 13.72 7.63 -8.23
N SER A 44 12.40 7.68 -8.04
CA SER A 44 11.56 8.84 -8.38
C SER A 44 11.90 10.07 -7.52
N PHE A 45 12.16 9.89 -6.23
CA PHE A 45 12.59 10.97 -5.34
C PHE A 45 13.97 11.50 -5.76
N ASN A 46 14.92 10.62 -6.06
CA ASN A 46 16.27 10.99 -6.47
C ASN A 46 16.31 11.65 -7.86
N TYR A 47 15.43 11.25 -8.76
CA TYR A 47 15.23 11.95 -10.04
C TYR A 47 14.79 13.41 -9.83
N SER A 48 13.93 13.64 -8.84
CA SER A 48 13.40 14.97 -8.53
C SER A 48 14.37 15.84 -7.72
N LEU A 49 15.32 15.23 -6.99
CA LEU A 49 16.29 15.91 -6.14
C LEU A 49 17.73 15.40 -6.38
N PRO A 50 18.36 15.77 -7.51
CA PRO A 50 19.66 15.19 -7.92
C PRO A 50 20.86 15.57 -7.04
N GLY A 51 20.72 16.58 -6.16
CA GLY A 51 21.81 17.09 -5.33
C GLY A 51 22.04 16.36 -4.00
N ASP A 52 21.04 15.63 -3.50
CA ASP A 52 21.12 14.90 -2.24
C ASP A 52 20.26 13.62 -2.31
N PRO A 53 20.87 12.46 -2.66
CA PRO A 53 20.10 11.26 -2.94
C PRO A 53 19.50 10.67 -1.66
N TYR A 54 18.18 10.51 -1.66
CA TYR A 54 17.45 9.73 -0.68
C TYR A 54 17.91 8.27 -0.67
N HIS A 55 18.10 7.76 0.54
CA HIS A 55 18.33 6.34 0.81
C HIS A 55 17.05 5.52 0.59
N ILE A 56 17.19 4.22 0.28
CA ILE A 56 16.07 3.28 0.05
C ILE A 56 15.04 3.21 1.20
N ILE A 57 15.47 3.58 2.42
CA ILE A 57 14.61 3.67 3.60
C ILE A 57 13.46 4.66 3.36
N PHE A 58 13.69 5.76 2.64
CA PHE A 58 12.65 6.76 2.38
C PHE A 58 11.60 6.28 1.39
N GLY A 59 11.98 5.55 0.34
CA GLY A 59 11.01 4.92 -0.55
C GLY A 59 10.20 3.82 0.13
N ASN A 60 10.84 3.00 0.97
CA ASN A 60 10.13 2.00 1.79
C ASN A 60 9.19 2.66 2.79
N LEU A 61 9.59 3.77 3.42
CA LEU A 61 8.73 4.53 4.33
C LEU A 61 7.53 5.10 3.57
N ALA A 62 7.74 5.72 2.41
CA ALA A 62 6.69 6.26 1.58
C ALA A 62 5.69 5.18 1.12
N TYR A 63 6.19 3.99 0.74
CA TYR A 63 5.34 2.84 0.39
C TYR A 63 4.44 2.42 1.56
N ASN A 64 5.00 2.27 2.76
CA ASN A 64 4.23 1.90 3.95
C ASN A 64 3.23 2.98 4.37
N VAL A 65 3.62 4.26 4.32
CA VAL A 65 2.73 5.39 4.61
C VAL A 65 1.60 5.45 3.60
N GLY A 66 1.87 5.24 2.30
CA GLY A 66 0.85 5.16 1.26
C GLY A 66 -0.20 4.08 1.55
N GLY A 67 0.25 2.89 1.96
CA GLY A 67 -0.65 1.81 2.39
C GLY A 67 -1.55 2.18 3.58
N ILE A 68 -0.98 2.84 4.60
CA ILE A 68 -1.74 3.33 5.76
C ILE A 68 -2.78 4.37 5.34
N LEU A 69 -2.41 5.33 4.48
CA LEU A 69 -3.32 6.36 3.99
C LEU A 69 -4.49 5.76 3.23
N LEU A 70 -4.25 4.78 2.35
CA LEU A 70 -5.31 4.08 1.62
C LEU A 70 -6.26 3.33 2.58
N ALA A 71 -5.73 2.69 3.62
CA ALA A 71 -6.54 2.02 4.64
C ALA A 71 -7.40 3.02 5.43
N LEU A 72 -6.86 4.19 5.77
CA LEU A 72 -7.60 5.26 6.43
C LEU A 72 -8.70 5.84 5.53
N ILE A 73 -8.40 6.06 4.24
CA ILE A 73 -9.40 6.52 3.25
C ILE A 73 -10.54 5.52 3.16
N TRP A 74 -10.24 4.22 3.11
CA TRP A 74 -11.26 3.18 3.09
C TRP A 74 -12.18 3.26 4.28
N VAL A 75 -11.62 3.30 5.49
CA VAL A 75 -12.44 3.31 6.71
C VAL A 75 -13.21 4.62 6.88
N ALA A 76 -12.61 5.75 6.51
CA ALA A 76 -13.26 7.05 6.64
C ALA A 76 -14.41 7.27 5.65
N PHE A 77 -14.29 6.78 4.41
CA PHE A 77 -15.21 7.16 3.32
C PHE A 77 -15.95 6.01 2.65
N LEU A 78 -15.36 4.81 2.57
CA LEU A 78 -15.85 3.72 1.72
C LEU A 78 -16.49 2.58 2.53
N GLN A 79 -15.99 2.29 3.73
CA GLN A 79 -16.46 1.16 4.54
C GLN A 79 -17.96 1.20 4.82
N GLN A 80 -18.53 2.39 5.10
CA GLN A 80 -19.96 2.53 5.39
C GLN A 80 -20.82 2.54 4.12
N ARG A 81 -20.24 2.83 2.96
CA ARG A 81 -20.95 2.88 1.67
C ARG A 81 -21.03 1.53 0.98
N ILE A 82 -20.11 0.62 1.30
CA ILE A 82 -20.02 -0.70 0.68
C ILE A 82 -20.75 -1.72 1.58
N PRO A 83 -21.90 -2.25 1.14
CA PRO A 83 -22.66 -3.22 1.92
C PRO A 83 -21.90 -4.55 2.00
N GLY A 84 -21.96 -5.21 3.16
CA GLY A 84 -21.38 -6.54 3.34
C GLY A 84 -20.86 -6.80 4.74
N LYS A 85 -20.54 -8.07 5.02
CA LYS A 85 -19.81 -8.46 6.24
C LYS A 85 -18.34 -8.05 6.12
N TRP A 86 -17.64 -7.95 7.25
CA TRP A 86 -16.26 -7.50 7.32
C TRP A 86 -15.30 -8.23 6.35
N ILE A 87 -15.49 -9.53 6.12
CA ILE A 87 -14.69 -10.31 5.15
C ILE A 87 -14.91 -9.81 3.72
N ILE A 88 -16.16 -9.64 3.32
CA ILE A 88 -16.54 -9.21 1.97
C ILE A 88 -16.01 -7.80 1.71
N GLN A 89 -16.12 -6.92 2.70
CA GLN A 89 -15.55 -5.57 2.63
C GLN A 89 -14.03 -5.60 2.46
N GLY A 90 -13.32 -6.46 3.20
CA GLY A 90 -11.87 -6.63 3.04
C GLY A 90 -11.46 -7.14 1.66
N LEU A 91 -12.23 -8.09 1.10
CA LEU A 91 -12.01 -8.61 -0.25
C LEU A 91 -12.20 -7.52 -1.31
N ILE A 92 -13.29 -6.75 -1.21
CA ILE A 92 -13.57 -5.64 -2.13
C ILE A 92 -12.48 -4.56 -2.03
N TYR A 93 -12.06 -4.20 -0.82
CA TYR A 93 -10.96 -3.27 -0.58
C TYR A 93 -9.66 -3.74 -1.26
N GLY A 94 -9.29 -5.01 -1.06
CA GLY A 94 -8.10 -5.60 -1.65
C GLY A 94 -8.12 -5.54 -3.19
N VAL A 95 -9.26 -5.88 -3.81
CA VAL A 95 -9.42 -5.80 -5.27
C VAL A 95 -9.30 -4.37 -5.77
N ILE A 96 -10.04 -3.43 -5.17
CA ILE A 96 -10.04 -2.02 -5.59
C ILE A 96 -8.64 -1.42 -5.52
N ILE A 97 -7.90 -1.66 -4.43
CA ILE A 97 -6.56 -1.11 -4.28
C ILE A 97 -5.57 -1.78 -5.22
N THR A 98 -5.68 -3.09 -5.45
CA THR A 98 -4.80 -3.77 -6.40
C THR A 98 -4.95 -3.16 -7.80
N VAL A 99 -6.18 -2.90 -8.23
CA VAL A 99 -6.47 -2.24 -9.51
C VAL A 99 -5.93 -0.80 -9.50
N ALA A 100 -6.25 -0.02 -8.46
CA ALA A 100 -5.81 1.37 -8.36
C ALA A 100 -4.27 1.51 -8.32
N ALA A 101 -3.59 0.66 -7.55
CA ALA A 101 -2.14 0.60 -7.47
C ALA A 101 -1.52 0.18 -8.81
N GLY A 102 -2.13 -0.79 -9.50
CA GLY A 102 -1.72 -1.19 -10.85
C GLY A 102 -1.69 -0.01 -11.81
N PHE A 103 -2.79 0.77 -11.88
CA PHE A 103 -2.86 1.96 -12.73
C PHE A 103 -1.84 3.05 -12.38
N ILE A 104 -1.50 3.20 -11.09
CA ILE A 104 -0.54 4.23 -10.64
C ILE A 104 0.90 3.82 -10.96
N ILE A 105 1.24 2.54 -10.77
CA ILE A 105 2.62 2.04 -10.86
C ILE A 105 3.00 1.70 -12.30
N SER A 106 2.08 1.13 -13.08
CA SER A 106 2.28 0.81 -14.49
C SER A 106 1.00 1.17 -15.23
N PRO A 107 0.84 2.44 -15.66
CA PRO A 107 -0.38 2.85 -16.34
C PRO A 107 -0.67 2.03 -17.61
N PHE A 108 0.33 1.40 -18.24
CA PHE A 108 0.22 0.45 -19.36
C PHE A 108 1.43 -0.50 -19.35
#